data_AF-A0A7Z9RIA2-F1
#
_entry.id   AF-A0A7Z9RIA2-F1
#
_cell.length_a   1.000
_cell.length_b   1.000
_cell.length_c   1.000
_cell.angle_alpha   90.00
_cell.angle_beta   90.00
_cell.angle_gamma   90.00
#
_symmetry.space_group_name_H-M   'P 1'
#
loop_
_entity.id
_entity.type
_entity.pdbx_description
1 polymer ?
#
loop_
_entity_poly.entity_id
_entity_poly.type
_entity_poly.pdbx_seq_one_letter_code
_entity_poly.pdbx_strand_id
1 'polypeptide(L)'
;MKWVKHLSIIVVVVLIGPVLGMACGQVHLDRDWRTASRVSAHIAPSPDTPEAIVHVYSARAFNWRGIFGVHTWIATKRSQDQHFVVHDAIGWRRFSNRPVVASYIDVPDRLWFGS
;
A
#
# COMPACT_ATOMS: atom_id res chain seq x y z
N MET A 1 -9.20 6.69 41.31
CA MET A 1 -8.04 7.43 40.76
C MET A 1 -6.90 6.54 40.21
N LYS A 2 -6.55 5.39 40.79
CA LYS A 2 -5.47 4.51 40.24
C LYS A 2 -5.76 3.98 38.83
N TRP A 3 -7.00 3.62 38.55
CA TRP A 3 -7.45 3.10 37.25
C TRP A 3 -7.34 4.13 36.12
N VAL A 4 -7.60 5.41 36.41
CA VAL A 4 -7.39 6.50 35.46
C VAL A 4 -5.91 6.62 35.10
N LYS A 5 -5.02 6.55 36.09
CA LYS A 5 -3.56 6.59 35.85
C LYS A 5 -3.10 5.42 34.97
N HIS A 6 -3.55 4.20 35.24
CA HIS A 6 -3.20 3.03 34.44
C HIS A 6 -3.75 3.13 33.01
N LEU A 7 -5.00 3.57 32.86
CA LEU A 7 -5.60 3.81 31.55
C LEU A 7 -4.82 4.86 30.76
N SER A 8 -4.46 5.98 31.40
CA SER A 8 -3.65 7.03 30.77
C SER A 8 -2.29 6.50 30.32
N ILE A 9 -1.60 5.71 31.15
CA ILE A 9 -0.30 5.11 30.77
C ILE A 9 -0.46 4.20 29.56
N ILE A 10 -1.47 3.33 29.55
CA ILE A 10 -1.71 2.43 28.41
C ILE A 10 -1.97 3.23 27.13
N VAL A 11 -2.82 4.26 27.19
CA VAL A 11 -3.10 5.13 26.04
C VAL A 11 -1.83 5.81 25.54
N VAL A 12 -1.01 6.37 26.43
CA VAL A 12 0.27 7.00 26.05
C VAL A 12 1.18 5.99 25.37
N VAL A 13 1.35 4.80 25.96
CA VAL A 13 2.21 3.74 25.39
C VAL A 13 1.74 3.32 23.99
N VAL A 14 0.43 3.17 23.79
CA VAL A 14 -0.14 2.80 22.48
C VAL A 14 0.06 3.91 21.44
N LEU A 15 0.00 5.18 21.84
CA LEU A 15 0.15 6.31 20.93
C LEU A 15 1.61 6.62 20.54
N ILE A 16 2.60 6.15 21.31
CA ILE A 16 4.03 6.36 20.98
C ILE A 16 4.36 5.82 19.58
N GLY A 17 3.91 4.60 19.24
CA GLY A 17 4.19 3.99 17.94
C GLY A 17 3.70 4.83 16.75
N PRO A 18 2.41 5.18 16.68
CA PRO A 18 1.87 6.10 15.68
C PRO A 18 2.60 7.44 15.59
N VAL A 19 2.87 8.08 16.73
CA VAL A 19 3.53 9.38 16.78
C VAL A 19 4.96 9.29 16.23
N LEU A 20 5.72 8.25 16.59
CA LEU A 20 7.06 8.02 16.06
C LEU A 20 7.03 7.72 14.55
N GLY A 21 6.07 6.92 14.06
CA GLY A 21 5.92 6.65 12.63
C GLY A 21 5.66 7.92 11.81
N MET A 22 4.89 8.86 12.37
CA MET A 22 4.67 10.17 11.77
C MET A 22 5.91 11.06 11.84
N ALA A 23 6.58 11.12 13.01
CA ALA A 23 7.76 11.96 13.22
C ALA A 23 8.96 11.55 12.35
N CYS A 24 9.13 10.25 12.09
CA CYS A 24 10.18 9.72 11.22
C CYS A 24 9.83 9.78 9.72
N GLY A 25 8.70 10.41 9.34
CA GLY A 25 8.30 10.54 7.94
C GLY A 25 7.88 9.24 7.26
N GLN A 26 7.59 8.18 8.03
CA GLN A 26 7.15 6.89 7.47
C GLN A 26 5.67 6.91 7.05
N VAL A 27 4.91 7.92 7.47
CA VAL A 27 3.49 8.10 7.15
C VAL A 27 3.26 9.53 6.68
N HIS A 28 2.74 9.67 5.46
CA HIS A 28 2.34 10.96 4.88
C HIS A 28 0.84 11.16 5.01
N LEU A 29 0.42 12.24 5.70
CA LEU A 29 -0.99 12.57 5.92
C LEU A 29 -1.52 13.67 4.97
N ASP A 30 -0.60 14.36 4.29
CA ASP A 30 -0.82 15.54 3.47
C ASP A 30 -1.00 15.22 1.97
N ARG A 31 -1.02 13.93 1.60
CA ARG A 31 -1.13 13.49 0.19
C ARG A 31 -2.59 13.41 -0.25
N ASP A 32 -2.89 13.98 -1.42
CA ASP A 32 -4.15 13.73 -2.13
C ASP A 32 -4.00 12.53 -3.07
N TRP A 33 -4.88 11.54 -2.91
CA TRP A 33 -4.92 10.36 -3.75
C TRP A 33 -5.25 10.67 -5.21
N ARG A 34 -5.89 11.82 -5.48
CA ARG A 34 -6.23 12.28 -6.83
C ARG A 34 -5.02 12.74 -7.63
N THR A 35 -4.03 13.33 -6.97
CA THR A 35 -2.83 13.92 -7.61
C THR A 35 -1.57 13.08 -7.36
N ALA A 36 -1.68 11.99 -6.60
CA ALA A 36 -0.55 11.10 -6.35
C ALA A 36 0.00 10.51 -7.66
N SER A 37 1.32 10.54 -7.79
CA SER A 37 2.02 9.91 -8.91
C SER A 37 1.77 8.40 -8.92
N ARG A 38 1.65 7.85 -10.14
CA ARG A 38 1.51 6.40 -10.41
C ARG A 38 2.59 5.92 -11.37
N VAL A 39 3.68 6.67 -11.49
CA VAL A 39 4.85 6.25 -12.28
C VAL A 39 5.52 5.04 -11.64
N SER A 40 6.33 4.31 -12.40
CA SER A 40 7.13 3.19 -11.90
C SER A 40 8.11 3.64 -10.81
N ALA A 41 8.27 2.82 -9.78
CA ALA A 41 9.34 2.95 -8.80
C ALA A 41 10.71 2.45 -9.33
N HIS A 42 10.73 1.89 -10.55
CA HIS A 42 11.91 1.34 -11.22
C HIS A 42 12.61 0.21 -10.44
N ILE A 43 11.82 -0.59 -9.72
CA ILE A 43 12.27 -1.78 -8.98
C ILE A 43 11.78 -3.08 -9.62
N ALA A 44 10.85 -3.00 -10.58
CA ALA A 44 10.40 -4.14 -11.38
C ALA A 44 11.40 -4.46 -12.52
N PRO A 45 11.52 -5.75 -12.91
CA PRO A 45 12.24 -6.16 -14.11
C PRO A 45 11.55 -5.62 -15.36
N SER A 46 12.32 -5.51 -16.45
CA SER A 46 11.76 -5.12 -17.74
C SER A 46 10.64 -6.07 -18.17
N PRO A 47 9.51 -5.57 -18.71
CA PRO A 47 8.49 -6.42 -19.31
C PRO A 47 8.98 -7.17 -20.56
N ASP A 48 10.10 -6.77 -21.15
CA ASP A 48 10.58 -7.33 -22.43
C ASP A 48 11.23 -8.72 -22.31
N THR A 49 11.44 -9.22 -21.09
CA THR A 49 12.06 -10.53 -20.91
C THR A 49 11.07 -11.66 -21.29
N PRO A 50 11.51 -12.81 -21.81
CA PRO A 50 10.60 -13.87 -22.25
C PRO A 50 9.93 -14.65 -21.10
N GLU A 51 10.45 -14.56 -19.87
CA GLU A 51 10.04 -15.39 -18.75
C GLU A 51 8.70 -14.96 -18.14
N ALA A 52 8.01 -15.94 -17.53
CA ALA A 52 6.89 -15.65 -16.65
C ALA A 52 7.40 -15.05 -15.32
N ILE A 53 6.74 -14.00 -14.85
CA ILE A 53 7.17 -13.23 -13.67
C ILE A 53 5.98 -13.10 -12.71
N VAL A 54 6.23 -13.30 -11.42
CA VAL A 54 5.29 -13.00 -10.33
C VAL A 54 6.00 -12.17 -9.28
N HIS A 55 5.52 -10.95 -9.07
CA HIS A 55 6.05 -10.03 -8.08
C HIS A 55 5.00 -9.70 -7.04
N VAL A 56 5.42 -9.61 -5.78
CA VAL A 56 4.57 -9.22 -4.65
C VAL A 56 5.13 -7.94 -4.08
N TYR A 57 4.28 -6.91 -4.03
CA TYR A 57 4.65 -5.59 -3.55
C TYR A 57 3.86 -5.20 -2.31
N SER A 58 4.44 -4.30 -1.54
CA SER A 58 3.76 -3.68 -0.42
C SER A 58 4.21 -2.24 -0.24
N ALA A 59 3.28 -1.35 0.08
CA ALA A 59 3.54 0.03 0.42
C ALA A 59 2.66 0.47 1.59
N ARG A 60 3.01 1.53 2.31
CA ARG A 60 2.18 2.04 3.41
C ARG A 60 0.76 2.34 2.91
N ALA A 61 -0.25 1.92 3.66
CA ALA A 61 -1.63 2.22 3.28
C ALA A 61 -1.85 3.74 3.23
N PHE A 62 -2.75 4.19 2.36
CA PHE A 62 -2.96 5.61 2.13
C PHE A 62 -3.34 6.38 3.41
N ASN A 63 -2.69 7.52 3.63
CA ASN A 63 -2.98 8.46 4.71
C ASN A 63 -2.81 7.80 6.10
N TRP A 64 -3.61 8.19 7.10
CA TRP A 64 -3.55 7.71 8.48
C TRP A 64 -3.60 6.18 8.60
N ARG A 65 -4.14 5.49 7.60
CA ARG A 65 -4.17 4.02 7.56
C ARG A 65 -2.76 3.43 7.49
N GLY A 66 -1.79 4.16 6.94
CA GLY A 66 -0.37 3.77 6.88
C GLY A 66 0.28 3.58 8.25
N ILE A 67 -0.29 4.21 9.29
CA ILE A 67 0.10 3.98 10.70
C ILE A 67 -0.11 2.50 11.07
N PHE A 68 -1.20 1.91 10.58
CA PHE A 68 -1.67 0.60 11.04
C PHE A 68 -1.40 -0.52 10.04
N GLY A 69 -1.10 -0.21 8.77
CA GLY A 69 -0.96 -1.25 7.77
C GLY A 69 -0.35 -0.81 6.45
N VAL A 70 -0.24 -1.80 5.57
CA VAL A 70 0.26 -1.67 4.21
C VAL A 70 -0.84 -2.06 3.21
N HIS A 71 -0.77 -1.50 2.01
CA HIS A 71 -1.47 -2.04 0.86
C HIS A 71 -0.54 -2.99 0.12
N THR A 72 -1.04 -4.18 -0.19
CA THR A 72 -0.31 -5.20 -0.95
C THR A 72 -0.99 -5.43 -2.29
N TRP A 73 -0.17 -5.69 -3.30
CA TRP A 73 -0.63 -6.10 -4.62
C TRP A 73 0.33 -7.12 -5.23
N ILE A 74 -0.19 -7.89 -6.17
CA ILE A 74 0.59 -8.90 -6.91
C ILE A 74 0.59 -8.48 -8.37
N ALA A 75 1.77 -8.43 -9.00
CA ALA A 75 1.87 -8.25 -10.44
C ALA A 75 2.30 -9.58 -11.09
N THR A 76 1.60 -9.98 -12.13
CA THR A 76 1.91 -11.20 -12.89
C THR A 76 2.16 -10.87 -14.36
N LYS A 77 3.11 -11.57 -14.97
CA LYS A 77 3.36 -11.54 -16.42
C LYS A 77 3.50 -12.98 -16.89
N ARG A 78 2.82 -13.38 -17.96
CA ARG A 78 3.01 -14.72 -18.52
C ARG A 78 4.28 -14.76 -19.38
N SER A 79 4.72 -15.97 -19.69
CA SER A 79 5.82 -16.16 -20.64
C SER A 79 5.47 -15.50 -21.98
N GLN A 80 6.41 -14.77 -22.56
CA GLN A 80 6.28 -13.99 -23.80
C GLN A 80 5.29 -12.80 -23.77
N ASP A 81 4.60 -12.53 -22.66
CA ASP A 81 3.71 -11.37 -22.56
C ASP A 81 4.52 -10.08 -22.40
N GLN A 82 4.05 -9.00 -23.01
CA GLN A 82 4.66 -7.66 -22.96
C GLN A 82 4.11 -6.77 -21.83
N HIS A 83 3.14 -7.26 -21.06
CA HIS A 83 2.45 -6.46 -20.06
C HIS A 83 2.23 -7.24 -18.77
N PHE A 84 2.35 -6.53 -17.64
CA PHE A 84 1.96 -7.05 -16.35
C PHE A 84 0.45 -6.87 -16.13
N VAL A 85 -0.16 -7.86 -15.49
CA VAL A 85 -1.47 -7.75 -14.86
C VAL A 85 -1.27 -7.54 -13.36
N VAL A 86 -1.76 -6.41 -12.86
CA VAL A 86 -1.72 -6.06 -11.44
C VAL A 86 -3.02 -6.51 -10.78
N HIS A 87 -2.88 -7.11 -9.61
CA HIS A 87 -3.95 -7.65 -8.77
C HIS A 87 -3.93 -6.94 -7.41
N ASP A 88 -4.82 -5.96 -7.23
CA ASP A 88 -4.94 -5.21 -5.97
C ASP A 88 -6.08 -5.75 -5.12
N ALA A 89 -5.83 -5.89 -3.81
CA ALA A 89 -6.88 -6.15 -2.82
C ALA A 89 -7.43 -4.83 -2.27
N ILE A 90 -8.60 -4.42 -2.73
CA ILE A 90 -9.21 -3.13 -2.37
C ILE A 90 -10.53 -3.37 -1.62
N GLY A 91 -10.44 -3.42 -0.28
CA GLY A 91 -11.55 -3.80 0.59
C GLY A 91 -12.83 -2.97 0.43
N TRP A 92 -12.71 -1.67 0.14
CA TRP A 92 -13.89 -0.81 -0.01
C TRP A 92 -14.75 -1.12 -1.24
N ARG A 93 -14.21 -1.84 -2.24
CA ARG A 93 -14.97 -2.25 -3.44
C ARG A 93 -16.20 -3.09 -3.06
N ARG A 94 -16.11 -3.83 -1.95
CA ARG A 94 -17.22 -4.60 -1.40
C ARG A 94 -18.45 -3.74 -1.08
N PHE A 95 -18.25 -2.50 -0.60
CA PHE A 95 -19.35 -1.59 -0.28
C PHE A 95 -20.09 -1.08 -1.53
N SER A 96 -19.50 -1.25 -2.72
CA SER A 96 -20.15 -0.97 -4.00
C SER A 96 -20.50 -2.24 -4.77
N ASN A 97 -20.67 -3.38 -4.08
CA ASN A 97 -20.99 -4.68 -4.64
C ASN A 97 -20.01 -5.15 -5.75
N ARG A 98 -18.74 -4.76 -5.64
CA ARG A 98 -17.67 -5.19 -6.55
C ARG A 98 -16.74 -6.19 -5.87
N PRO A 99 -16.08 -7.09 -6.62
CA PRO A 99 -15.04 -7.95 -6.08
C PRO A 99 -13.95 -7.12 -5.37
N VAL A 100 -13.48 -7.65 -4.23
CA VAL A 100 -12.38 -7.04 -3.45
C VAL A 100 -11.09 -7.03 -4.25
N VAL A 101 -10.82 -8.11 -4.99
CA VAL A 101 -9.68 -8.19 -5.89
C VAL A 101 -10.02 -7.50 -7.21
N ALA A 102 -9.17 -6.58 -7.61
CA ALA A 102 -9.21 -5.91 -8.90
C ALA A 102 -8.02 -6.36 -9.73
N SER A 103 -8.25 -6.82 -10.96
CA SER A 103 -7.20 -7.24 -11.88
C SER A 103 -7.24 -6.37 -13.13
N TYR A 104 -6.12 -5.76 -13.51
CA TYR A 104 -6.03 -4.91 -14.69
C TYR A 104 -4.58 -4.78 -15.17
N ILE A 105 -4.39 -4.40 -16.43
CA ILE A 105 -3.06 -4.13 -16.99
C ILE A 105 -2.56 -2.79 -16.43
N ASP A 106 -1.39 -2.78 -15.81
CA ASP A 106 -0.77 -1.58 -15.24
C ASP A 106 0.74 -1.77 -15.06
N VAL A 107 1.42 -0.69 -14.68
CA VAL A 107 2.82 -0.71 -14.23
C VAL A 107 2.92 -1.55 -12.94
N PRO A 108 3.77 -2.59 -12.91
CA PRO A 108 3.81 -3.54 -11.80
C PRO A 108 4.24 -2.92 -10.47
N ASP A 109 5.13 -1.92 -10.51
CA ASP A 109 5.74 -1.26 -9.36
C ASP A 109 5.36 0.23 -9.29
N ARG A 110 4.12 0.57 -9.68
CA ARG A 110 3.62 1.94 -9.58
C ARG A 110 3.78 2.50 -8.16
N LEU A 111 4.21 3.75 -8.05
CA LEU A 111 4.24 4.46 -6.78
C LEU A 111 2.85 4.47 -6.13
N TRP A 112 2.83 4.28 -4.82
CA TRP A 112 1.60 4.11 -4.06
C TRP A 112 1.37 5.29 -3.13
N PHE A 113 0.57 6.26 -3.60
CA PHE A 113 0.10 7.41 -2.82
C PHE A 113 1.15 8.11 -1.93
N GLY A 114 2.40 8.19 -2.40
CA GLY A 114 3.53 8.79 -1.68
C GLY A 114 4.53 7.78 -1.08
N SER A 115 4.46 6.51 -1.49
CA SER A 115 5.45 5.45 -1.22
C SER A 115 6.00 4.89 -2.52
#